data_AF-A0A955J808-F1
#
_entry.id   AF-A0A955J808-F1
#
_cell.length_a   1.000
_cell.length_b   1.000
_cell.length_c   1.000
_cell.angle_alpha   90.00
_cell.angle_beta   90.00
_cell.angle_gamma   90.00
#
_symmetry.space_group_name_H-M   'P 1'
#
loop_
_entity.id
_entity.type
_entity.pdbx_description
1 polymer ?
#
loop_
_entity_poly.entity_id
_entity_poly.type
_entity_poly.pdbx_seq_one_letter_code
_entity_poly.pdbx_strand_id
1 'polypeptide(L)'
;MTKETNLKTVVYQRLEAIANAEKITRKELAELSRELLMYVPDSNDIDIVNRLLGILTPMNTKTCILYFKHFLPWQAEEHPDGTFSRFGKKMDGDKKVKRRMDLIAEWLKSEENTVWTWAEANVTVDQKKDFPGMIANAIKKAFKGDKKTDTPALTHMEVLEACFAGGVTLDDLLTGIAVKEAAAKAAAEVIANAQGKKQENPVEQKEAA
;
A
#
# COMPACT_ATOMS: atom_id res chain seq x y z
N MET A 1 26.48 -22.50 24.08
CA MET A 1 26.56 -21.73 22.82
C MET A 1 25.84 -22.45 21.67
N THR A 2 24.61 -22.92 21.86
CA THR A 2 23.94 -23.84 20.89
C THR A 2 22.55 -23.37 20.44
N LYS A 3 21.82 -22.57 21.24
CA LYS A 3 20.50 -22.05 20.84
C LYS A 3 20.58 -20.90 19.82
N GLU A 4 21.50 -19.95 20.00
CA GLU A 4 21.67 -18.80 19.07
C GLU A 4 22.18 -19.22 17.68
N THR A 5 23.11 -20.19 17.63
CA THR A 5 23.65 -20.74 16.37
C THR A 5 22.56 -21.44 15.57
N ASN A 6 21.64 -22.14 16.24
CA ASN A 6 20.51 -22.82 15.62
C ASN A 6 19.47 -21.83 15.08
N LEU A 7 19.13 -20.79 15.85
CA LEU A 7 18.23 -19.71 15.40
C LEU A 7 18.75 -18.99 14.17
N LYS A 8 20.05 -18.65 14.15
CA LYS A 8 20.69 -18.01 12.99
C LYS A 8 20.51 -18.88 11.74
N THR A 9 20.88 -20.16 11.80
CA THR A 9 20.73 -21.09 10.67
C THR A 9 19.29 -21.20 10.18
N VAL A 10 18.31 -21.32 11.08
CA VAL A 10 16.89 -21.38 10.70
C VAL A 10 16.42 -20.09 10.02
N VAL A 11 16.87 -18.92 10.48
CA VAL A 11 16.53 -17.63 9.85
C VAL A 11 17.12 -17.54 8.44
N TYR A 12 18.39 -17.90 8.23
CA TYR A 12 18.99 -17.87 6.89
C TYR A 12 18.30 -18.84 5.92
N GLN A 13 17.97 -20.05 6.37
CA GLN A 13 17.22 -21.01 5.57
C GLN A 13 15.84 -20.47 5.15
N ARG A 14 15.13 -19.79 6.07
CA ARG A 14 13.84 -19.16 5.75
C ARG A 14 14.00 -18.00 4.76
N LEU A 15 15.05 -17.19 4.89
CA LEU A 15 15.34 -16.11 3.93
C LEU A 15 15.61 -16.66 2.53
N GLU A 16 16.40 -17.73 2.42
CA GLU A 16 16.67 -18.39 1.14
C GLU A 16 15.41 -19.00 0.53
N ALA A 17 14.56 -19.64 1.34
CA ALA A 17 13.29 -20.20 0.88
C ALA A 17 12.36 -19.11 0.31
N ILE A 18 12.24 -17.98 1.01
CA ILE A 18 11.44 -16.84 0.55
C ILE A 18 12.03 -16.26 -0.75
N ALA A 19 13.34 -16.03 -0.79
CA ALA A 19 14.01 -15.50 -1.97
C ALA A 19 13.83 -16.41 -3.20
N ASN A 20 13.89 -17.74 -3.01
CA ASN A 20 13.66 -18.69 -4.08
C ASN A 20 12.20 -18.70 -4.56
N ALA A 21 11.24 -18.66 -3.63
CA ALA A 21 9.82 -18.58 -3.97
C ALA A 21 9.48 -17.31 -4.76
N GLU A 22 10.06 -16.17 -4.37
CA GLU A 22 9.90 -14.91 -5.11
C GLU A 22 10.52 -14.98 -6.51
N LYS A 23 11.72 -15.55 -6.65
CA LYS A 23 12.38 -15.73 -7.95
C LYS A 23 11.54 -16.60 -8.89
N ILE A 24 11.04 -17.73 -8.39
CA ILE A 24 10.17 -18.64 -9.16
C ILE A 24 8.91 -17.89 -9.59
N THR A 25 8.22 -17.25 -8.64
CA THR A 25 7.00 -16.48 -8.93
C THR A 25 7.25 -15.40 -9.97
N ARG A 26 8.36 -14.66 -9.86
CA ARG A 26 8.72 -13.60 -10.82
C ARG A 26 8.95 -14.18 -12.21
N LYS A 27 9.68 -15.30 -12.32
CA LYS A 27 9.95 -15.97 -13.58
C LYS A 27 8.66 -16.49 -14.23
N GLU A 28 7.89 -17.30 -13.51
CA GLU A 28 6.65 -17.90 -14.02
C GLU A 28 5.64 -16.82 -14.41
N LEU A 29 5.52 -15.75 -13.62
CA LEU A 29 4.61 -14.65 -13.95
C LEU A 29 5.08 -13.85 -15.18
N ALA A 30 6.39 -13.78 -15.43
CA ALA A 30 6.93 -13.15 -16.63
C ALA A 30 6.51 -13.91 -17.90
N GLU A 31 6.66 -15.24 -17.87
CA GLU A 31 6.28 -16.14 -18.97
C GLU A 31 4.75 -16.17 -19.15
N LEU A 32 4.02 -16.48 -18.07
CA LEU A 32 2.56 -16.57 -18.07
C LEU A 32 1.91 -15.25 -18.50
N SER A 33 2.47 -14.08 -18.13
CA SER A 33 1.90 -12.79 -18.55
C SER A 33 1.86 -12.64 -20.07
N ARG A 34 2.86 -13.15 -20.78
CA ARG A 34 2.93 -13.13 -22.25
C ARG A 34 1.97 -14.15 -22.86
N GLU A 35 1.97 -15.36 -22.30
CA GLU A 35 1.05 -16.43 -22.74
C GLU A 35 -0.41 -15.98 -22.63
N LEU A 36 -0.76 -15.29 -21.56
CA LEU A 36 -2.10 -14.74 -21.38
C LEU A 36 -2.46 -13.65 -22.38
N LEU A 37 -1.50 -12.84 -22.85
CA LEU A 37 -1.76 -11.88 -23.92
C LEU A 37 -2.04 -12.55 -25.28
N MET A 38 -1.59 -13.79 -25.49
CA MET A 38 -1.91 -14.58 -26.67
C MET A 38 -3.21 -15.36 -26.48
N TYR A 39 -3.33 -16.07 -25.36
CA TYR A 39 -4.44 -16.98 -25.08
C TYR A 39 -5.78 -16.26 -24.90
N VAL A 40 -5.83 -15.15 -24.15
CA VAL A 40 -7.10 -14.51 -23.77
C VAL A 40 -7.83 -13.91 -24.98
N PRO A 41 -7.18 -13.16 -25.90
CA PRO A 41 -7.85 -12.67 -27.09
C PRO A 41 -8.40 -13.77 -28.00
N ASP A 42 -7.69 -14.90 -28.11
CA ASP A 42 -8.04 -16.01 -28.99
C ASP A 42 -9.19 -16.86 -28.41
N SER A 43 -9.10 -17.19 -27.12
CA SER A 43 -10.09 -18.03 -26.42
C SER A 43 -11.31 -17.25 -25.92
N ASN A 44 -11.19 -15.92 -25.78
CA ASN A 44 -12.11 -15.06 -25.03
C ASN A 44 -12.33 -15.48 -23.56
N ASP A 45 -11.43 -16.28 -22.99
CA ASP A 45 -11.47 -16.71 -21.59
C ASP A 45 -10.76 -15.67 -20.70
N ILE A 46 -11.51 -14.68 -20.22
CA ILE A 46 -10.99 -13.67 -19.28
C ILE A 46 -10.90 -14.20 -17.85
N ASP A 47 -11.61 -15.30 -17.54
CA ASP A 47 -11.66 -15.84 -16.19
C ASP A 47 -10.31 -16.38 -15.75
N ILE A 48 -9.46 -16.82 -16.67
CA ILE A 48 -8.09 -17.23 -16.36
C ILE A 48 -7.27 -16.07 -15.75
N VAL A 49 -7.47 -14.84 -16.23
CA VAL A 49 -6.79 -13.65 -15.67
C VAL A 49 -7.33 -13.35 -14.28
N ASN A 50 -8.65 -13.41 -14.10
CA ASN A 50 -9.28 -13.22 -12.78
C ASN A 50 -8.80 -14.27 -11.76
N ARG A 51 -8.63 -15.53 -12.18
CA ARG A 51 -8.04 -16.60 -11.34
C ARG A 51 -6.60 -16.30 -10.97
N LEU A 52 -5.79 -15.85 -11.92
CA LEU A 52 -4.41 -15.43 -11.67
C LEU A 52 -4.37 -14.29 -10.63
N LEU A 53 -5.21 -13.27 -10.77
CA LEU A 53 -5.24 -12.15 -9.83
C LEU A 53 -5.63 -12.58 -8.40
N GLY A 54 -6.44 -13.62 -8.25
CA GLY A 54 -6.86 -14.18 -6.96
C GLY A 54 -5.78 -14.97 -6.22
N ILE A 55 -4.70 -15.40 -6.88
CA ILE A 55 -3.60 -16.15 -6.26
C ILE A 55 -2.36 -15.30 -5.97
N LEU A 56 -2.26 -14.10 -6.58
CA LEU A 56 -1.09 -13.24 -6.46
C LEU A 56 -1.07 -12.47 -5.12
N THR A 57 0.13 -12.07 -4.71
CA THR A 57 0.29 -11.15 -3.58
C THR A 57 -0.26 -9.76 -3.94
N PRO A 58 -0.71 -8.95 -2.95
CA PRO A 58 -1.36 -7.67 -3.24
C PRO A 58 -0.55 -6.72 -4.14
N MET A 59 0.78 -6.72 -4.03
CA MET A 59 1.64 -5.90 -4.88
C MET A 59 1.67 -6.42 -6.32
N ASN A 60 1.83 -7.74 -6.51
CA ASN A 60 1.84 -8.36 -7.83
C ASN A 60 0.48 -8.25 -8.50
N THR A 61 -0.61 -8.43 -7.76
CA THR A 61 -1.98 -8.24 -8.23
C THR A 61 -2.18 -6.83 -8.80
N LYS A 62 -1.73 -5.78 -8.10
CA LYS A 62 -1.82 -4.39 -8.59
C LYS A 62 -1.05 -4.20 -9.90
N THR A 63 0.18 -4.69 -9.97
CA THR A 63 0.99 -4.62 -11.17
C THR A 63 0.33 -5.33 -12.35
N CYS A 64 -0.16 -6.55 -12.14
CA CYS A 64 -0.86 -7.33 -13.17
C CYS A 64 -2.18 -6.67 -13.61
N ILE A 65 -2.95 -6.09 -12.69
CA ILE A 65 -4.16 -5.32 -13.05
C ILE A 65 -3.82 -4.18 -14.00
N LEU A 66 -2.80 -3.38 -13.68
CA LEU A 66 -2.37 -2.27 -14.52
C LEU A 66 -1.89 -2.74 -15.90
N TYR A 67 -1.11 -3.81 -15.91
CA TYR A 67 -0.61 -4.45 -17.13
C TYR A 67 -1.76 -4.95 -18.02
N PHE A 68 -2.65 -5.79 -17.49
CA PHE A 68 -3.75 -6.34 -18.27
C PHE A 68 -4.79 -5.29 -18.65
N LYS A 69 -5.04 -4.26 -17.83
CA LYS A 69 -5.88 -3.09 -18.20
C LYS A 69 -5.29 -2.30 -19.37
N HIS A 70 -3.96 -2.33 -19.52
CA HIS A 70 -3.28 -1.70 -20.65
C HIS A 70 -3.35 -2.53 -21.94
N PHE A 71 -3.18 -3.85 -21.86
CA PHE A 71 -3.12 -4.69 -23.06
C PHE A 71 -4.45 -5.29 -23.48
N LEU A 72 -5.22 -5.85 -22.54
CA LEU A 72 -6.40 -6.64 -22.87
C LEU A 72 -7.60 -5.74 -23.23
N PRO A 73 -8.39 -6.09 -24.26
CA PRO A 73 -9.64 -5.39 -24.60
C PRO A 73 -10.82 -5.78 -23.69
N TRP A 74 -10.60 -5.85 -22.37
CA TRP A 74 -11.63 -6.14 -21.38
C TRP A 74 -11.78 -4.98 -20.39
N GLN A 75 -13.02 -4.69 -19.98
CA GLN A 75 -13.31 -3.65 -19.01
C GLN A 75 -12.96 -4.14 -17.60
N ALA A 76 -12.23 -3.33 -16.85
CA ALA A 76 -12.03 -3.52 -15.42
C ALA A 76 -13.28 -3.03 -14.70
N GLU A 77 -13.96 -3.93 -13.99
CA GLU A 77 -15.03 -3.59 -13.06
C GLU A 77 -14.41 -3.11 -11.75
N GLU A 78 -14.92 -2.01 -11.21
CA GLU A 78 -14.45 -1.41 -9.97
C GLU A 78 -15.59 -1.48 -8.93
N HIS A 79 -15.22 -1.69 -7.67
CA HIS A 79 -16.12 -1.59 -6.54
C HIS A 79 -16.56 -0.13 -6.32
N PRO A 80 -17.64 0.12 -5.55
CA PRO A 80 -18.09 1.49 -5.25
C PRO A 80 -17.03 2.39 -4.60
N ASP A 81 -16.02 1.81 -3.96
CA ASP A 81 -14.90 2.50 -3.33
C ASP A 81 -13.74 2.82 -4.30
N GLY A 82 -13.91 2.51 -5.60
CA GLY A 82 -12.90 2.70 -6.64
C GLY A 82 -11.80 1.63 -6.66
N THR A 83 -11.93 0.56 -5.88
CA THR A 83 -10.98 -0.55 -5.93
C THR A 83 -11.31 -1.51 -7.07
N PHE A 84 -10.28 -2.10 -7.69
CA PHE A 84 -10.47 -3.09 -8.74
C PHE A 84 -11.20 -4.33 -8.18
N SER A 85 -12.25 -4.76 -8.87
CA SER A 85 -12.99 -5.99 -8.56
C SER A 85 -12.51 -7.13 -9.46
N ARG A 86 -12.74 -7.03 -10.77
CA ARG A 86 -12.39 -8.06 -11.76
C ARG A 86 -12.39 -7.51 -13.18
N PHE A 87 -11.87 -8.27 -14.13
CA PHE A 87 -12.15 -8.02 -15.54
C PHE A 87 -13.50 -8.63 -15.93
N GLY A 88 -14.36 -7.80 -16.53
CA GLY A 88 -15.74 -8.12 -16.87
C GLY A 88 -15.97 -8.29 -18.36
N LYS A 89 -16.78 -7.42 -18.95
CA LYS A 89 -17.15 -7.50 -20.38
C LYS A 89 -16.00 -7.07 -21.29
N LYS A 90 -15.95 -7.68 -22.48
CA LYS A 90 -15.11 -7.21 -23.58
C LYS A 90 -15.51 -5.78 -23.97
N MET A 91 -14.55 -4.93 -24.31
CA MET A 91 -14.82 -3.54 -24.69
C MET A 91 -15.65 -3.46 -25.96
N ASP A 92 -16.62 -2.56 -25.99
CA ASP A 92 -17.41 -2.28 -27.18
C ASP A 92 -16.64 -1.41 -28.18
N GLY A 93 -16.67 -1.82 -29.45
CA GLY A 93 -16.15 -1.09 -30.59
C GLY A 93 -14.88 -1.69 -31.20
N ASP A 94 -15.01 -2.16 -32.43
CA ASP A 94 -13.95 -2.85 -33.19
C ASP A 94 -12.64 -2.05 -33.26
N LYS A 95 -12.73 -0.72 -33.35
CA LYS A 95 -11.54 0.15 -33.38
C LYS A 95 -10.75 0.11 -32.07
N LYS A 96 -11.43 0.05 -30.92
CA LYS A 96 -10.78 -0.02 -29.61
C LYS A 96 -10.15 -1.40 -29.39
N VAL A 97 -10.89 -2.45 -29.74
CA VAL A 97 -10.40 -3.83 -29.68
C VAL A 97 -9.18 -3.99 -30.59
N LYS A 98 -9.27 -3.56 -31.85
CA LYS A 98 -8.15 -3.62 -32.80
C LYS A 98 -6.92 -2.87 -32.28
N ARG A 99 -7.09 -1.67 -31.73
CA ARG A 99 -5.97 -0.92 -31.13
C ARG A 99 -5.26 -1.71 -30.02
N ARG A 100 -6.02 -2.43 -29.19
CA ARG A 100 -5.44 -3.30 -28.14
C ARG A 100 -4.74 -4.51 -28.74
N MET A 101 -5.31 -5.12 -29.77
CA MET A 101 -4.69 -6.24 -30.49
C MET A 101 -3.39 -5.84 -31.18
N ASP A 102 -3.36 -4.68 -31.86
CA ASP A 102 -2.16 -4.14 -32.50
C ASP A 102 -1.06 -3.86 -31.45
N LEU A 103 -1.46 -3.34 -30.28
CA LEU A 103 -0.56 -3.09 -29.15
C LEU A 103 0.02 -4.40 -28.59
N ILE A 104 -0.81 -5.44 -28.43
CA ILE A 104 -0.35 -6.77 -28.02
C ILE A 104 0.64 -7.34 -29.04
N ALA A 105 0.31 -7.27 -30.33
CA ALA A 105 1.15 -7.78 -31.40
C ALA A 105 2.51 -7.07 -31.45
N GLU A 106 2.54 -5.75 -31.28
CA GLU A 106 3.78 -4.97 -31.19
C GLU A 106 4.59 -5.36 -29.95
N TRP A 107 3.93 -5.45 -28.79
CA TRP A 107 4.57 -5.78 -27.53
C TRP A 107 5.22 -7.16 -27.55
N LEU A 108 4.56 -8.15 -28.15
CA LEU A 108 5.04 -9.54 -28.20
C LEU A 108 6.22 -9.76 -29.15
N LYS A 109 6.58 -8.79 -30.01
CA LYS A 109 7.74 -8.88 -30.92
C LYS A 109 9.07 -9.08 -30.19
N SER A 110 9.19 -8.53 -28.98
CA SER A 110 10.36 -8.74 -28.12
C SER A 110 10.04 -9.82 -27.09
N GLU A 111 10.92 -10.79 -26.92
CA GLU A 111 10.79 -11.82 -25.88
C GLU A 111 11.04 -11.27 -24.47
N GLU A 112 11.81 -10.18 -24.36
CA GLU A 112 12.11 -9.52 -23.07
C GLU A 112 10.93 -8.69 -22.52
N ASN A 113 9.92 -8.46 -23.36
CA ASN A 113 8.72 -7.73 -22.99
C ASN A 113 7.82 -8.59 -22.11
N THR A 114 7.82 -8.32 -20.80
CA THR A 114 7.09 -9.06 -19.77
C THR A 114 6.32 -8.06 -18.89
N VAL A 115 5.48 -8.57 -17.98
CA VAL A 115 4.81 -7.73 -16.99
C VAL A 115 5.79 -6.87 -16.18
N TRP A 116 7.02 -7.35 -15.93
CA TRP A 116 8.00 -6.65 -15.10
C TRP A 116 8.68 -5.50 -15.84
N THR A 117 9.12 -5.73 -17.08
CA THR A 117 9.72 -4.67 -17.91
C THR A 117 8.70 -3.59 -18.23
N TRP A 118 7.43 -3.95 -18.39
CA TRP A 118 6.34 -2.97 -18.46
C TRP A 118 6.16 -2.21 -17.14
N ALA A 119 6.14 -2.90 -16.01
CA ALA A 119 5.92 -2.30 -14.71
C ALA A 119 7.00 -1.29 -14.33
N GLU A 120 8.27 -1.60 -14.63
CA GLU A 120 9.40 -0.69 -14.39
C GLU A 120 9.24 0.65 -15.12
N ALA A 121 8.61 0.65 -16.30
CA ALA A 121 8.38 1.86 -17.08
C ALA A 121 7.04 2.58 -16.77
N ASN A 122 6.06 1.88 -16.17
CA ASN A 122 4.66 2.36 -16.12
C ASN A 122 4.04 2.39 -14.71
N VAL A 123 4.62 1.70 -13.73
CA VAL A 123 4.11 1.66 -12.35
C VAL A 123 4.94 2.61 -11.51
N THR A 124 4.50 3.86 -11.41
CA THR A 124 4.94 4.75 -10.33
C THR A 124 4.29 4.28 -9.04
N VAL A 125 5.10 3.87 -8.05
CA VAL A 125 4.59 3.58 -6.71
C VAL A 125 4.09 4.90 -6.11
N ASP A 126 2.81 5.19 -6.32
CA ASP A 126 2.14 6.31 -5.65
C ASP A 126 2.09 5.99 -4.16
N GLN A 127 3.12 6.44 -3.44
CA GLN A 127 3.05 6.52 -1.99
C GLN A 127 1.88 7.45 -1.66
N LYS A 128 0.83 6.89 -1.07
CA LYS A 128 -0.28 7.68 -0.53
C LYS A 128 0.32 8.77 0.35
N LYS A 129 0.19 10.03 -0.07
CA LYS A 129 0.81 11.16 0.63
C LYS A 129 0.26 11.22 2.04
N ASP A 130 1.14 11.05 3.03
CA ASP A 130 0.83 11.27 4.44
C ASP A 130 0.76 12.78 4.69
N PHE A 131 -0.36 13.39 4.32
CA PHE A 131 -0.58 14.83 4.52
C PHE A 131 -0.41 15.25 5.99
N PRO A 132 -0.93 14.51 7.00
CA PRO A 132 -0.64 14.81 8.41
C PRO A 132 0.86 14.84 8.73
N GLY A 133 1.62 13.82 8.32
CA GLY A 133 3.07 13.77 8.54
C GLY A 133 3.83 14.87 7.79
N MET A 134 3.40 15.20 6.58
CA MET A 134 3.98 16.28 5.78
C MET A 134 3.77 17.64 6.44
N ILE A 135 2.57 17.94 6.92
CA ILE A 135 2.25 19.19 7.64
C ILE A 135 3.05 19.27 8.94
N ALA A 136 3.10 18.18 9.73
CA ALA A 136 3.86 18.13 10.97
C ALA A 136 5.36 18.37 10.73
N ASN A 137 5.92 17.83 9.64
CA ASN A 137 7.31 18.04 9.26
C ASN A 137 7.56 19.45 8.72
N ALA A 138 6.61 20.04 7.99
CA ALA A 138 6.69 21.43 7.54
C ALA A 138 6.73 22.40 8.73
N ILE A 139 5.85 22.23 9.71
CA ILE A 139 5.82 23.04 10.94
C ILE A 139 7.14 22.89 11.73
N LYS A 140 7.66 21.67 11.88
CA LYS A 140 8.96 21.43 12.54
C LYS A 140 10.13 22.08 11.82
N LYS A 141 10.09 22.15 10.48
CA LYS A 141 11.10 22.83 9.67
C LYS A 141 10.97 24.35 9.80
N ALA A 142 9.76 24.89 9.81
CA ALA A 142 9.50 26.31 10.02
C ALA A 142 10.15 26.82 11.32
N PHE A 143 10.05 26.07 12.42
CA PHE A 143 10.70 26.43 13.69
C PHE A 143 12.24 26.31 13.70
N LYS A 144 12.82 25.57 12.75
CA LYS A 144 14.27 25.40 12.64
C LYS A 144 14.91 26.37 11.63
N GLY A 145 14.10 26.97 10.76
CA GLY A 145 14.58 27.69 9.58
C GLY A 145 15.22 26.74 8.55
N ASP A 146 15.62 27.29 7.42
CA ASP A 146 16.37 26.57 6.40
C ASP A 146 17.70 27.27 6.11
N LYS A 147 18.79 26.64 6.53
CA LYS A 147 20.16 27.14 6.32
C LYS A 147 20.59 27.12 4.86
N LYS A 148 19.91 26.36 4.00
CA LYS A 148 20.24 26.28 2.57
C LYS A 148 19.65 27.43 1.77
N THR A 149 18.49 27.95 2.20
CA THR A 149 17.77 29.03 1.54
C THR A 149 17.81 30.34 2.34
N ASP A 150 18.65 30.40 3.37
CA ASP A 150 18.80 31.52 4.32
C ASP A 150 17.45 32.00 4.88
N THR A 151 16.54 31.05 5.08
CA THR A 151 15.20 31.37 5.57
C THR A 151 15.21 31.31 7.10
N PRO A 152 14.89 32.41 7.80
CA PRO A 152 14.92 32.45 9.25
C PRO A 152 13.88 31.50 9.85
N ALA A 153 14.15 31.05 11.08
CA ALA A 153 13.18 30.29 11.84
C ALA A 153 11.97 31.18 12.16
N LEU A 154 10.77 30.66 11.90
CA LEU A 154 9.52 31.32 12.26
C LEU A 154 9.24 31.12 13.75
N THR A 155 8.61 32.13 14.35
CA THR A 155 8.05 32.07 15.69
C THR A 155 6.76 31.25 15.71
N HIS A 156 6.31 30.87 16.91
CA HIS A 156 5.05 30.14 17.09
C HIS A 156 3.84 30.94 16.59
N MET A 157 3.86 32.27 16.73
CA MET A 157 2.78 33.14 16.26
C MET A 157 2.75 33.21 14.73
N GLU A 158 3.90 33.35 14.07
CA GLU A 158 3.96 33.37 12.59
C GLU A 158 3.52 32.05 11.97
N VAL A 159 3.81 30.91 12.63
CA VAL A 159 3.30 29.61 12.18
C VAL A 159 1.78 29.52 12.36
N LEU A 160 1.22 30.03 13.45
CA LEU A 160 -0.24 30.06 13.65
C LEU A 160 -0.93 30.98 12.65
N GLU A 161 -0.36 32.16 12.37
CA GLU A 161 -0.83 33.07 11.33
C GLU A 161 -0.81 32.39 9.94
N ALA A 162 0.24 31.63 9.63
CA ALA A 162 0.30 30.85 8.41
C ALA A 162 -0.75 29.72 8.36
N CYS A 163 -1.07 29.10 9.50
CA CYS A 163 -2.17 28.13 9.59
C CYS A 163 -3.53 28.80 9.34
N PHE A 164 -3.77 30.00 9.90
CA PHE A 164 -4.98 30.78 9.62
C PHE A 164 -5.07 31.20 8.14
N ALA A 165 -3.97 31.66 7.56
CA ALA A 165 -3.89 31.97 6.13
C ALA A 165 -4.09 30.71 5.26
N GLY A 166 -3.69 29.54 5.76
CA GLY A 166 -3.92 28.22 5.16
C GLY A 166 -5.35 27.70 5.30
N GLY A 167 -6.25 28.46 5.95
CA GLY A 167 -7.67 28.14 6.05
C GLY A 167 -8.09 27.40 7.33
N VAL A 168 -7.19 27.21 8.31
CA VAL A 168 -7.57 26.73 9.64
C VAL A 168 -8.33 27.84 10.35
N THR A 169 -9.53 27.60 10.84
CA THR A 169 -10.28 28.60 11.61
C THR A 169 -10.00 28.52 13.11
N LEU A 170 -10.39 29.55 13.85
CA LEU A 170 -10.30 29.52 15.32
C LEU A 170 -11.17 28.40 15.91
N ASP A 171 -12.35 28.16 15.32
CA ASP A 171 -13.26 27.10 15.74
C ASP A 171 -12.64 25.70 15.52
N ASP A 172 -11.89 25.52 14.43
CA ASP A 172 -11.15 24.28 14.17
C ASP A 172 -10.08 24.02 15.24
N LEU A 173 -9.38 25.07 15.68
CA LEU A 173 -8.38 24.97 16.74
C LEU A 173 -9.00 24.62 18.09
N LEU A 174 -10.08 25.30 18.47
CA LEU A 174 -10.81 25.04 19.71
C LEU A 174 -11.36 23.61 19.74
N THR A 175 -11.93 23.16 18.61
CA THR A 175 -12.41 21.79 18.43
C THR A 175 -11.26 20.79 18.54
N GLY A 176 -10.13 21.05 17.89
CA GLY A 176 -8.95 20.19 17.96
C GLY A 176 -8.36 20.07 19.37
N ILE A 177 -8.37 21.15 20.15
CA ILE A 177 -7.95 21.14 21.56
C ILE A 177 -8.92 20.29 22.39
N ALA A 178 -10.23 20.49 22.24
CA ALA A 178 -11.24 19.73 22.97
C ALA A 178 -11.13 18.21 22.70
N VAL A 179 -10.92 17.82 21.43
CA VAL A 179 -10.70 16.42 21.04
C VAL A 179 -9.42 15.86 21.67
N LYS A 180 -8.33 16.62 21.68
CA LYS A 180 -7.09 16.18 22.33
C LYS A 180 -7.23 16.04 23.83
N GLU A 181 -7.94 16.96 24.48
CA GLU A 181 -8.19 16.92 25.92
C GLU A 181 -9.06 15.71 26.29
N ALA A 182 -10.10 15.44 25.51
CA ALA A 182 -10.95 14.25 25.69
C ALA A 182 -10.14 12.95 25.49
N ALA A 183 -9.27 12.89 24.48
CA ALA A 183 -8.40 11.75 24.25
C ALA A 183 -7.37 11.54 25.38
N ALA A 184 -6.82 12.63 25.93
CA ALA A 184 -5.90 12.56 27.06
C ALA A 184 -6.59 12.07 28.34
N LYS A 185 -7.83 12.53 28.61
CA LYS A 185 -8.66 12.04 29.73
C LYS A 185 -8.99 10.56 29.58
N ALA A 186 -9.43 10.13 28.40
CA ALA A 186 -9.71 8.72 28.12
C ALA A 186 -8.46 7.83 28.28
N ALA A 187 -7.29 8.30 27.81
CA ALA A 187 -6.03 7.58 28.01
C ALA A 187 -5.64 7.47 29.49
N ALA A 188 -5.84 8.54 30.28
CA ALA A 188 -5.58 8.53 31.71
C ALA A 188 -6.51 7.57 32.48
N GLU A 189 -7.79 7.51 32.11
CA GLU A 189 -8.76 6.57 32.70
C GLU A 189 -8.43 5.11 32.38
N VAL A 190 -7.99 4.81 31.15
CA VAL A 190 -7.53 3.46 30.78
C VAL A 190 -6.31 3.04 31.60
N ILE A 191 -5.37 3.96 31.84
CA ILE A 191 -4.18 3.71 32.67
C ILE A 191 -4.58 3.51 34.14
N ALA A 192 -5.49 4.34 34.67
CA ALA A 192 -5.98 4.21 36.05
C ALA A 192 -6.73 2.89 36.28
N ASN A 193 -7.58 2.48 35.35
CA ASN A 193 -8.31 1.21 35.41
C ASN A 193 -7.39 -0.01 35.29
N ALA A 194 -6.30 0.09 34.53
CA ALA A 194 -5.27 -0.95 34.43
C ALA A 194 -4.44 -1.08 35.71
N GLN A 195 -4.29 -0.01 36.48
CA GLN A 195 -3.57 0.00 37.76
C GLN A 195 -4.46 -0.48 38.93
N GLY A 196 -5.75 -0.14 38.94
CA GLY A 196 -6.71 -0.60 39.97
C GLY A 196 -6.92 -2.12 39.98
N LYS A 197 -6.97 -2.77 38.81
CA LYS A 197 -7.09 -4.24 38.70
C LYS A 197 -5.89 -5.02 39.24
N LYS A 198 -4.74 -4.37 39.49
CA LYS A 198 -3.57 -5.02 40.11
C LYS A 198 -3.62 -5.06 41.64
N GLN A 199 -4.49 -4.29 42.28
CA GLN A 199 -4.57 -4.22 43.76
C GLN A 199 -5.68 -5.09 44.37
N GLU A 200 -6.66 -5.55 43.59
CA GLU A 200 -7.79 -6.35 44.10
C GLU A 200 -7.56 -7.88 44.15
N ASN A 201 -6.31 -8.36 44.13
CA ASN A 201 -6.04 -9.77 44.43
C ASN A 201 -5.15 -9.94 45.68
N PRO A 202 -5.64 -9.65 46.89
CA PRO A 202 -5.05 -10.18 48.10
C PRO A 202 -5.61 -11.58 48.37
N VAL A 203 -4.76 -12.57 48.10
CA VAL A 203 -4.54 -13.77 48.93
C VAL A 203 -5.79 -14.31 49.65
N GLU A 204 -6.47 -15.29 49.05
CA GLU A 204 -7.14 -16.31 49.85
C GLU A 204 -7.22 -17.63 49.07
N GLN A 205 -6.31 -18.53 49.42
CA GLN A 205 -6.53 -19.99 49.50
C GLN A 205 -5.18 -20.64 49.83
N LYS A 206 -4.87 -20.66 51.12
CA LYS A 206 -4.09 -21.74 51.71
C LYS A 206 -4.98 -22.50 52.68
N GLU A 207 -4.86 -23.82 52.60
CA GLU A 207 -5.31 -24.86 53.53
C GLU A 207 -6.75 -25.37 53.38
N ALA A 208 -6.89 -26.47 52.62
CA ALA A 208 -7.55 -27.69 53.10
C ALA A 208 -7.13 -28.91 52.26
N ALA A 209 -6.84 -30.00 52.98
CA ALA A 209 -6.47 -31.38 52.58
C ALA A 209 -5.00 -31.65 52.22
#